data_AF-A0A7H4MF08-F1
#
_entry.id   AF-A0A7H4MF08-F1
#
_cell.length_a   1.000
_cell.length_b   1.000
_cell.length_c   1.000
_cell.angle_alpha   90.00
_cell.angle_beta   90.00
_cell.angle_gamma   90.00
#
_symmetry.space_group_name_H-M   'P 1'
#
loop_
_entity.id
_entity.type
_entity.pdbx_description
1 polymer ?
#
loop_
_entity_poly.entity_id
_entity_poly.type
_entity_poly.pdbx_seq_one_letter_code
_entity_poly.pdbx_strand_id
1 'polypeptide(L)'
;MMQMRGGALAQLDNTRRTGHGYDERITLLGAEGALESGSQSPAGPTLWRGNQRIEPGLWPDWFSRVQGSYYQHLDAFIRALNGETVADLPGLLDGLQAQAIAEAAVQSLQHGQFVAVDDCR
;
A
#
# COMPACT_ATOMS: atom_id res chain seq x y z
N MET A 1 -9.65 4.11 11.17
CA MET A 1 -8.83 3.21 11.99
C MET A 1 -9.53 1.86 12.02
N MET A 2 -8.77 0.77 11.95
CA MET A 2 -9.28 -0.61 11.96
C MET A 2 -8.67 -1.36 13.14
N GLN A 3 -9.39 -2.36 13.65
CA GLN A 3 -8.89 -3.30 14.64
C GLN A 3 -8.83 -4.70 14.02
N MET A 4 -7.65 -5.31 14.05
CA MET A 4 -7.42 -6.67 13.58
C MET A 4 -7.92 -7.68 14.62
N ARG A 5 -8.19 -8.92 14.20
CA ARG A 5 -8.64 -10.01 15.09
C ARG A 5 -7.72 -10.22 16.31
N GLY A 6 -6.41 -9.99 16.15
CA GLY A 6 -5.42 -10.10 17.22
C GLY A 6 -5.31 -8.87 18.13
N GLY A 7 -6.19 -7.87 17.99
CA GLY A 7 -6.16 -6.63 18.76
C GLY A 7 -5.20 -5.55 18.23
N ALA A 8 -4.38 -5.87 17.23
CA ALA A 8 -3.55 -4.89 16.54
C ALA A 8 -4.41 -3.81 15.87
N LEU A 9 -3.92 -2.57 15.86
CA LEU A 9 -4.59 -1.44 15.20
C LEU A 9 -3.92 -1.15 13.86
N ALA A 10 -4.74 -0.88 12.84
CA ALA A 10 -4.29 -0.45 11.52
C ALA A 10 -4.90 0.91 11.17
N GLN A 11 -4.06 1.81 10.65
CA GLN A 11 -4.49 3.14 10.19
C GLN A 11 -4.06 3.32 8.74
N LEU A 12 -5.02 3.69 7.91
CA LEU A 12 -4.80 4.07 6.52
C LEU A 12 -5.15 5.53 6.38
N ASP A 13 -4.22 6.31 5.83
CA ASP A 13 -4.42 7.71 5.46
C ASP A 13 -4.20 7.82 3.95
N ASN A 14 -5.15 8.45 3.26
CA ASN A 14 -5.13 8.61 1.83
C ASN A 14 -5.45 10.05 1.47
N THR A 15 -4.60 10.66 0.65
CA THR A 15 -4.87 11.97 0.06
C THR A 15 -4.86 11.88 -1.46
N ARG A 16 -5.77 12.61 -2.10
CA ARG A 16 -5.81 12.74 -3.57
C ARG A 16 -4.84 13.81 -4.08
N ARG A 17 -4.28 14.65 -3.19
CA ARG A 17 -3.37 15.76 -3.53
C ARG A 17 -2.29 15.91 -2.46
N THR A 18 -1.04 15.60 -2.82
CA THR A 18 0.15 15.73 -1.97
C THR A 18 0.98 16.98 -2.32
N GLY A 19 1.09 17.31 -3.62
CA GLY A 19 1.87 18.44 -4.13
C GLY A 19 3.39 18.19 -4.23
N HIS A 20 3.88 17.05 -3.74
CA HIS A 20 5.31 16.71 -3.68
C HIS A 20 5.64 15.34 -4.30
N GLY A 21 4.69 14.75 -5.05
CA GLY A 21 4.82 13.46 -5.73
C GLY A 21 3.94 12.37 -5.13
N TYR A 22 4.10 11.15 -5.64
CA TYR A 22 3.39 9.96 -5.17
C TYR A 22 4.09 9.41 -3.92
N ASP A 23 3.37 9.42 -2.80
CA ASP A 23 3.88 9.01 -1.50
C ASP A 23 3.10 7.79 -0.98
N GLU A 24 3.83 6.70 -0.76
CA GLU A 24 3.31 5.44 -0.20
C GLU A 24 4.27 5.03 0.92
N ARG A 25 3.71 4.85 2.12
CA ARG A 25 4.48 4.51 3.31
C ARG A 25 3.78 3.41 4.08
N ILE A 26 4.58 2.51 4.64
CA ILE A 26 4.10 1.45 5.53
C ILE A 26 4.99 1.47 6.76
N THR A 27 4.37 1.55 7.94
CA THR A 27 5.07 1.46 9.22
C THR A 27 4.39 0.39 10.08
N LEU A 28 5.19 -0.57 10.55
CA LEU A 28 4.76 -1.60 11.48
C LEU A 28 5.48 -1.36 12.81
N LEU A 29 4.71 -1.23 13.90
CA LEU A 29 5.23 -1.10 15.25
C LEU A 29 4.90 -2.36 16.04
N GLY A 30 5.90 -2.92 16.72
CA GLY A 30 5.78 -4.09 17.59
C GLY A 30 6.50 -3.88 18.91
N ALA A 31 6.39 -4.86 19.80
CA ALA A 31 6.97 -4.79 21.15
C ALA A 31 8.51 -4.66 21.16
N GLU A 32 9.18 -5.16 20.12
CA GLU A 32 10.64 -5.20 20.02
C GLU A 32 11.22 -4.14 19.06
N GLY A 33 10.37 -3.34 18.40
CA GLY A 33 10.84 -2.31 17.49
C GLY A 33 9.83 -1.93 16.42
N ALA A 34 10.33 -1.31 15.35
CA ALA A 34 9.54 -0.86 14.22
C ALA A 34 10.22 -1.20 12.88
N LEU A 35 9.40 -1.48 11.87
CA LEU A 35 9.80 -1.64 10.47
C LEU A 35 9.11 -0.57 9.64
N GLU A 36 9.85 0.08 8.74
CA GLU A 36 9.30 1.10 7.86
C GLU A 36 9.73 0.86 6.41
N SER A 37 8.76 0.99 5.50
CA SER A 37 8.99 1.31 4.10
C SER A 37 8.60 2.77 3.88
N GLY A 38 9.61 3.64 3.78
CA GLY A 38 9.43 5.08 3.63
C GLY A 38 9.13 5.52 2.19
N SER A 39 8.98 6.82 2.00
CA SER A 39 8.71 7.45 0.71
C SER A 39 9.78 7.11 -0.34
N GLN A 40 9.35 6.88 -1.58
CA GLN A 40 10.20 6.34 -2.64
C GLN A 40 10.50 7.40 -3.71
N SER A 41 11.77 7.46 -4.13
CA SER A 41 12.25 8.31 -5.22
C SER A 41 12.89 7.47 -6.33
N PRO A 42 12.90 7.94 -7.59
CA PRO A 42 13.72 7.32 -8.63
C PRO A 42 15.21 7.36 -8.26
N ALA A 43 15.97 6.39 -8.78
CA ALA A 43 17.42 6.43 -8.69
C ALA A 43 17.96 7.70 -9.36
N GLY A 44 18.87 8.40 -8.68
CA GLY A 44 19.43 9.63 -9.19
C GLY A 44 20.59 10.15 -8.34
N PRO A 45 21.32 11.14 -8.85
CA PRO A 45 22.47 11.69 -8.15
C PRO A 45 22.03 12.51 -6.93
N THR A 46 22.82 12.42 -5.86
CA THR A 46 22.75 13.36 -4.73
C THR A 46 23.75 14.49 -4.97
N LEU A 47 23.29 15.73 -4.93
CA LEU A 47 24.15 16.91 -4.98
C LEU A 47 24.43 17.42 -3.57
N TRP A 48 25.72 17.55 -3.24
CA TRP A 48 26.20 18.20 -2.03
C TRP A 48 26.68 19.62 -2.37
N ARG A 49 26.08 20.64 -1.74
CA ARG A 49 26.43 22.05 -1.96
C ARG A 49 26.48 22.79 -0.63
N GLY A 50 27.69 23.04 -0.12
CA GLY A 50 27.85 23.63 1.21
C GLY A 50 27.25 22.72 2.28
N ASN A 51 26.28 23.22 3.05
CA ASN A 51 25.53 22.45 4.05
C ASN A 51 24.23 21.83 3.49
N GLN A 52 23.99 21.91 2.19
CA GLN A 52 22.79 21.38 1.55
C GLN A 52 23.05 20.01 0.93
N ARG A 53 22.11 19.10 1.16
CA ARG A 53 21.96 17.82 0.45
C ARG A 53 20.70 17.89 -0.40
N ILE A 54 20.85 17.79 -1.71
CA ILE A 54 19.75 17.86 -2.67
C ILE A 54 19.63 16.48 -3.33
N GLU A 55 18.45 15.90 -3.27
CA GLU A 55 18.16 14.54 -3.74
C GLU A 55 17.01 14.54 -4.73
N PRO A 56 16.86 13.46 -5.53
CA PRO A 56 15.66 13.27 -6.32
C PRO A 56 14.41 13.33 -5.42
N GLY A 57 13.43 14.13 -5.85
CA GLY A 57 12.10 14.12 -5.24
C GLY A 57 11.40 12.78 -5.45
N LEU A 58 10.22 12.62 -4.85
CA LEU A 58 9.41 11.41 -5.02
C LEU A 58 9.03 11.17 -6.47
N TRP A 59 8.59 9.96 -6.77
CA TRP A 59 8.01 9.64 -8.08
C TRP A 59 6.89 10.63 -8.45
N PRO A 60 6.84 11.13 -9.70
CA PRO A 60 5.87 12.16 -10.10
C PRO A 60 4.44 11.61 -10.21
N ASP A 61 4.29 10.31 -10.44
CA ASP A 61 3.00 9.64 -10.61
C ASP A 61 3.04 8.20 -10.06
N TRP A 62 1.84 7.64 -9.85
CA TRP A 62 1.67 6.32 -9.27
C TRP A 62 2.21 5.20 -10.18
N PHE A 63 2.03 5.30 -11.49
CA PHE A 63 2.36 4.21 -12.41
C PHE A 63 3.87 4.08 -12.54
N SER A 64 4.60 5.20 -12.68
CA SER A 64 6.06 5.20 -12.67
C SER A 64 6.63 4.53 -11.41
N ARG A 65 5.99 4.72 -10.25
CA ARG A 65 6.38 4.06 -8.99
C ARG A 65 6.11 2.55 -8.99
N VAL A 66 4.96 2.10 -9.48
CA VAL A 66 4.53 0.69 -9.37
C VAL A 66 4.81 -0.13 -10.64
N GLN A 67 5.38 0.48 -11.69
CA GLN A 67 5.64 -0.18 -12.97
C GLN A 67 6.35 -1.55 -12.79
N GLY A 68 7.38 -1.60 -11.95
CA GLY A 68 8.12 -2.83 -11.69
C GLY A 68 7.26 -3.95 -11.09
N SER A 69 6.48 -3.65 -10.04
CA SER A 69 5.58 -4.63 -9.42
C SER A 69 4.42 -5.00 -10.33
N TYR A 70 3.95 -4.08 -11.16
CA TYR A 70 2.90 -4.32 -12.15
C TYR A 70 3.33 -5.37 -13.18
N TYR A 71 4.53 -5.22 -13.75
CA TYR A 71 5.09 -6.21 -14.68
C TYR A 71 5.37 -7.56 -14.02
N GLN A 72 5.90 -7.57 -12.80
CA GLN A 72 6.13 -8.81 -12.04
C GLN A 72 4.82 -9.56 -11.77
N HIS A 73 3.76 -8.84 -11.43
CA HIS A 73 2.45 -9.44 -11.20
C HIS A 73 1.83 -9.99 -12.49
N LEU A 74 1.94 -9.27 -13.62
CA LEU A 74 1.48 -9.77 -14.92
C LEU A 74 2.26 -11.01 -15.38
N ASP A 75 3.58 -11.03 -15.19
CA ASP A 75 4.40 -12.21 -15.46
C ASP A 75 3.95 -13.41 -14.62
N ALA A 76 3.79 -13.22 -13.31
CA ALA A 76 3.28 -14.23 -12.39
C ALA A 76 1.90 -14.77 -12.82
N PHE A 77 1.00 -13.89 -13.25
CA PHE A 77 -0.31 -14.27 -13.76
C PHE A 77 -0.22 -15.13 -15.03
N ILE A 78 0.60 -14.73 -16.02
CA ILE A 78 0.78 -15.49 -17.27
C ILE A 78 1.39 -16.87 -16.99
N ARG A 79 2.37 -16.95 -16.09
CA ARG A 79 2.99 -18.22 -15.68
C ARG A 79 1.97 -19.15 -15.01
N ALA A 80 1.13 -18.60 -14.13
CA ALA A 80 0.04 -19.35 -13.51
C ALA A 80 -0.96 -19.89 -14.55
N LEU A 81 -1.33 -19.10 -15.56
CA LEU A 81 -2.18 -19.55 -16.67
C LEU A 81 -1.55 -20.70 -17.48
N ASN A 82 -0.22 -20.74 -17.57
CA ASN A 82 0.52 -21.80 -18.25
C ASN A 82 0.76 -23.04 -17.37
N GLY A 83 0.16 -23.11 -16.18
CA GLY A 83 0.21 -24.27 -15.29
C GLY A 83 1.35 -24.25 -14.28
N GLU A 84 2.12 -23.16 -14.18
CA GLU A 84 3.08 -23.00 -13.09
C GLU A 84 2.35 -22.71 -11.77
N THR A 85 2.78 -23.34 -10.68
CA THR A 85 2.35 -22.93 -9.34
C THR A 85 3.15 -21.69 -8.93
N VAL A 86 2.51 -20.53 -8.95
CA VAL A 86 3.10 -19.28 -8.48
C VAL A 86 2.56 -18.96 -7.09
N ALA A 87 3.46 -18.90 -6.10
CA ALA A 87 3.09 -18.57 -4.73
C ALA A 87 2.57 -17.13 -4.63
N ASP A 88 1.67 -16.91 -3.67
CA ASP A 88 1.20 -15.58 -3.26
C ASP A 88 0.59 -14.72 -4.37
N LEU A 89 0.09 -15.34 -5.45
CA LEU A 89 -0.70 -14.64 -6.47
C LEU A 89 -2.11 -14.36 -5.91
N PRO A 90 -2.53 -13.09 -5.79
CA PRO A 90 -3.88 -12.73 -5.32
C PRO A 90 -4.98 -13.44 -6.11
N GLY A 91 -5.92 -14.04 -5.38
CA GLY A 91 -7.08 -14.74 -5.91
C GLY A 91 -8.40 -14.04 -5.63
N LEU A 92 -9.50 -14.76 -5.88
CA LEU A 92 -10.85 -14.26 -5.65
C LEU A 92 -11.09 -13.84 -4.19
N LEU A 93 -10.60 -14.64 -3.23
CA LEU A 93 -10.84 -14.40 -1.81
C LEU A 93 -10.15 -13.12 -1.32
N ASP A 94 -8.95 -12.83 -1.81
CA ASP A 94 -8.22 -11.60 -1.48
C ASP A 94 -9.02 -10.37 -1.96
N GLY A 95 -9.58 -10.45 -3.17
CA GLY A 95 -10.44 -9.41 -3.73
C GLY A 95 -11.74 -9.20 -2.95
N LEU A 96 -12.42 -10.28 -2.57
CA LEU A 96 -13.65 -10.22 -1.76
C LEU A 96 -13.37 -9.61 -0.37
N GLN A 97 -12.29 -9.99 0.28
CA GLN A 97 -11.91 -9.42 1.58
C GLN A 97 -11.56 -7.94 1.47
N ALA A 98 -10.79 -7.54 0.45
CA ALA A 98 -10.46 -6.14 0.20
C ALA A 98 -11.73 -5.30 -0.05
N GLN A 99 -12.69 -5.84 -0.80
CA GLN A 99 -13.97 -5.19 -1.07
C GLN A 99 -14.80 -5.04 0.22
N ALA A 100 -14.92 -6.08 1.03
CA ALA A 100 -15.65 -6.03 2.31
C ALA A 100 -15.08 -4.96 3.26
N ILE A 101 -13.74 -4.81 3.31
CA ILE A 101 -13.09 -3.75 4.10
C ILE A 101 -13.48 -2.36 3.56
N ALA A 102 -13.47 -2.17 2.24
CA ALA A 102 -13.84 -0.91 1.61
C ALA A 102 -15.31 -0.53 1.90
N GLU A 103 -16.21 -1.50 1.85
CA GLU A 103 -17.62 -1.30 2.16
C GLU A 103 -17.86 -0.95 3.62
N ALA A 104 -17.22 -1.67 4.54
CA ALA A 104 -17.27 -1.35 5.97
C ALA A 104 -16.75 0.07 6.25
N ALA A 105 -15.69 0.50 5.56
CA ALA A 105 -15.16 1.86 5.68
C ALA A 105 -16.16 2.92 5.16
N VAL A 106 -16.85 2.66 4.04
CA VAL A 106 -17.89 3.55 3.52
C VAL A 106 -19.07 3.64 4.48
N GLN A 107 -19.54 2.51 5.02
CA GLN A 107 -20.63 2.51 6.00
C GLN A 107 -20.21 3.23 7.28
N SER A 108 -18.98 3.01 7.77
CA SER A 108 -18.43 3.69 8.94
C SER A 108 -18.39 5.21 8.74
N LEU A 109 -17.97 5.67 7.56
CA LEU A 109 -17.97 7.09 7.19
C LEU A 109 -19.37 7.71 7.22
N GLN A 110 -20.38 6.98 6.73
CA GLN A 110 -21.76 7.47 6.68
C GLN A 110 -22.41 7.57 8.06
N HIS A 111 -22.14 6.60 8.95
CA HIS A 111 -22.83 6.47 10.23
C HIS A 111 -22.01 6.97 11.42
N GLY A 112 -20.72 7.26 11.23
CA GLY A 112 -19.84 7.76 12.29
C GLY A 112 -19.54 6.72 13.38
N GLN A 113 -19.61 5.43 13.07
CA GLN A 113 -19.41 4.33 14.03
C GLN A 113 -18.54 3.23 13.44
N PHE A 114 -18.00 2.36 14.31
CA PHE A 114 -17.31 1.16 13.88
C PHE A 114 -18.28 0.17 13.24
N VAL A 115 -17.85 -0.45 12.14
CA VAL A 115 -18.61 -1.47 11.39
C VAL A 115 -17.77 -2.74 11.33
N ALA A 116 -18.38 -3.89 11.62
CA ALA A 116 -17.71 -5.17 11.49
C ALA A 116 -17.58 -5.52 10.00
N VAL A 117 -16.37 -5.91 9.58
CA VAL A 117 -16.10 -6.27 8.19
C VAL A 117 -16.88 -7.53 7.78
N ASP A 118 -17.08 -8.46 8.71
CA ASP A 118 -17.80 -9.73 8.48
C ASP A 118 -19.28 -9.54 8.09
N ASP A 119 -19.85 -8.35 8.35
CA ASP A 119 -21.22 -8.00 7.97
C ASP A 119 -21.33 -7.46 6.53
N CYS A 120 -20.20 -7.14 5.89
CA CYS A 120 -20.10 -6.64 4.52
C CYS A 120 -19.79 -7.80 3.54
N ARG A 121 -20.31 -7.75 2.30
CA ARG A 121 -20.27 -8.87 1.36
C ARG A 121 -19.47 -8.58 0.11
#